data_AF-A0AAD6UUH7-F1
#
_entry.id   AF-A0AAD6UUH7-F1
#
_cell.length_a   1.000
_cell.length_b   1.000
_cell.length_c   1.000
_cell.angle_alpha   90.00
_cell.angle_beta   90.00
_cell.angle_gamma   90.00
#
_symmetry.space_group_name_H-M   'P 1'
#
loop_
_entity.id
_entity.type
_entity.pdbx_description
1 polymer ?
#
loop_
_entity_poly.entity_id
_entity_poly.type
_entity_poly.pdbx_seq_one_letter_code
_entity_poly.pdbx_strand_id
1 'polypeptide(L)'
;MARLSFTMPVLAILVSSIVRVAASAADTVTAICGTATYDPSQFACFDDGFLCPIVGQDINLKCGEACYSVSQFGCSNTTLVPIAQIGPGTLLACDDQQFDPSQYVCYDGEFLCPFVCRDGLRSCLTGVSNRNPTLRCGDACYDPAKFSCTNDTLASLPAPDCVGLDGSNEEGSCCPGLLSIASKCRDFCDFEPSACTPVPG
;
A
#
# COMPACT_ATOMS: atom_id res chain seq x y z
N MET A 1 -68.10 1.42 5.18
CA MET A 1 -67.79 2.25 3.99
C MET A 1 -67.71 3.70 4.44
N ALA A 2 -66.51 4.27 4.53
CA ALA A 2 -66.34 5.70 4.77
C ALA A 2 -65.08 6.16 4.01
N ARG A 3 -65.30 6.92 2.94
CA ARG A 3 -64.25 7.59 2.16
C ARG A 3 -64.02 8.96 2.79
N LEU A 4 -62.79 9.25 3.20
CA LEU A 4 -62.34 10.60 3.55
C LEU A 4 -61.25 10.99 2.56
N SER A 5 -61.64 11.87 1.64
CA SER A 5 -60.74 12.54 0.70
C SER A 5 -60.19 13.79 1.38
N PHE A 6 -58.87 13.87 1.53
CA PHE A 6 -58.18 15.09 1.93
C PHE A 6 -57.35 15.59 0.75
N THR A 7 -57.84 16.65 0.11
CA THR A 7 -57.10 17.49 -0.83
C THR A 7 -56.17 18.41 -0.03
N MET A 8 -54.87 18.24 -0.20
CA MET A 8 -53.84 19.12 0.37
C MET A 8 -53.26 20.02 -0.75
N PRO A 9 -53.17 21.34 -0.55
CA PRO A 9 -52.67 22.27 -1.55
C PRO A 9 -51.14 22.23 -1.64
N VAL A 10 -50.69 22.27 -2.88
CA VAL A 10 -49.31 22.43 -3.33
C VAL A 10 -48.78 23.78 -2.83
N LEU A 11 -47.74 23.77 -1.99
CA LEU A 11 -46.93 24.95 -1.72
C LEU A 11 -45.49 24.67 -2.19
N ALA A 12 -45.19 25.19 -3.38
CA ALA A 12 -43.88 25.19 -3.98
C ALA A 12 -43.01 26.27 -3.33
N ILE A 13 -41.88 25.88 -2.74
CA ILE A 13 -40.76 26.77 -2.45
C ILE A 13 -39.51 26.12 -3.03
N LEU A 14 -39.15 26.52 -4.25
CA LEU A 14 -37.89 26.17 -4.91
C LEU A 14 -36.85 27.22 -4.53
N VAL A 15 -36.05 26.95 -3.50
CA VAL A 15 -34.79 27.67 -3.25
C VAL A 15 -33.66 26.78 -3.77
N SER A 16 -33.26 26.98 -5.02
CA SER A 16 -32.13 26.28 -5.64
C SER A 16 -30.82 26.94 -5.24
N SER A 17 -30.29 26.58 -4.08
CA SER A 17 -28.90 26.87 -3.72
C SER A 17 -27.98 25.95 -4.53
N ILE A 18 -27.36 26.49 -5.57
CA ILE A 18 -26.36 25.77 -6.38
C ILE A 18 -25.06 25.73 -5.56
N VAL A 19 -24.90 24.69 -4.76
CA VAL A 19 -23.61 24.33 -4.16
C VAL A 19 -22.76 23.73 -5.28
N ARG A 20 -21.77 24.49 -5.76
CA ARG A 20 -20.72 23.95 -6.63
C ARG A 20 -19.82 23.07 -5.78
N VAL A 21 -20.11 21.78 -5.73
CA VAL A 21 -19.15 20.77 -5.28
C VAL A 21 -18.07 20.73 -6.36
N ALA A 22 -16.91 21.32 -6.08
CA ALA A 22 -15.71 21.03 -6.85
C ALA A 22 -15.40 19.55 -6.62
N ALA A 23 -15.75 18.71 -7.59
CA ALA A 23 -15.25 17.35 -7.63
C ALA A 23 -13.75 17.45 -7.90
N SER A 24 -12.94 17.23 -6.87
CA SER A 24 -11.54 16.87 -7.07
C SER A 24 -11.55 15.62 -7.93
N ALA A 25 -11.11 15.76 -9.18
CA ALA A 25 -10.75 14.61 -9.99
C ALA A 25 -9.54 13.99 -9.28
N ALA A 26 -9.80 13.02 -8.41
CA ALA A 26 -8.77 12.08 -8.01
C ALA A 26 -8.36 11.40 -9.32
N ASP A 27 -7.17 11.75 -9.80
CA ASP A 27 -6.54 11.10 -10.94
C ASP A 27 -6.41 9.63 -10.55
N THR A 28 -7.36 8.80 -10.97
CA THR A 28 -7.35 7.36 -10.69
C THR A 28 -6.25 6.79 -11.55
N VAL A 29 -5.03 6.76 -10.98
CA VAL A 29 -3.85 6.12 -11.55
C VAL A 29 -4.24 4.69 -11.85
N THR A 30 -4.53 4.41 -13.11
CA THR A 30 -4.96 3.10 -13.58
C THR A 30 -3.75 2.41 -14.14
N ALA A 31 -3.39 1.28 -13.53
CA ALA A 31 -2.28 0.44 -13.97
C ALA A 31 -2.79 -0.71 -14.84
N ILE A 32 -1.90 -1.34 -15.61
CA ILE A 32 -2.24 -2.51 -16.44
C ILE A 32 -1.55 -3.74 -15.85
N CYS A 33 -2.31 -4.81 -15.65
CA CYS A 33 -1.85 -6.13 -15.24
C CYS A 33 -2.26 -7.14 -16.30
N GLY A 34 -1.32 -7.56 -17.13
CA GLY A 34 -1.62 -8.38 -18.31
C GLY A 34 -2.55 -7.64 -19.28
N THR A 35 -3.77 -8.14 -19.43
CA THR A 35 -4.82 -7.52 -20.27
C THR A 35 -5.84 -6.72 -19.49
N ALA A 36 -5.75 -6.68 -18.16
CA ALA A 36 -6.73 -6.00 -17.30
C ALA A 36 -6.18 -4.66 -16.79
N THR A 37 -7.01 -3.63 -16.80
CA THR A 37 -6.75 -2.38 -16.09
C THR A 37 -7.21 -2.52 -14.64
N TYR A 38 -6.41 -2.06 -13.69
CA TYR A 38 -6.72 -2.16 -12.26
C TYR A 38 -6.32 -0.89 -11.50
N ASP A 39 -6.91 -0.74 -10.32
CA ASP A 39 -6.54 0.30 -9.36
C ASP A 39 -5.45 -0.25 -8.42
N PRO A 40 -4.21 0.27 -8.48
CA PRO A 40 -3.10 -0.18 -7.64
C PRO A 40 -3.30 0.11 -6.16
N SER A 41 -4.28 0.95 -5.78
CA SER A 41 -4.67 1.13 -4.38
C SER A 41 -5.56 -0.01 -3.86
N GLN A 42 -6.17 -0.80 -4.75
CA GLN A 42 -7.09 -1.88 -4.40
C GLN A 42 -6.55 -3.27 -4.72
N PHE A 43 -5.61 -3.40 -5.66
CA PHE A 43 -5.06 -4.68 -6.08
C PHE A 43 -3.54 -4.60 -6.28
N ALA A 44 -2.87 -5.72 -6.05
CA ALA A 44 -1.49 -5.96 -6.47
C ALA A 44 -1.48 -6.91 -7.67
N CYS A 45 -0.66 -6.60 -8.68
CA CYS A 45 -0.48 -7.41 -9.87
C CYS A 45 0.70 -8.38 -9.71
N PHE A 46 0.50 -9.63 -10.12
CA PHE A 46 1.48 -10.70 -10.13
C PHE A 46 1.49 -11.40 -11.50
N ASP A 47 2.67 -11.78 -11.98
CA ASP A 47 2.92 -12.59 -13.19
C ASP A 47 2.11 -12.14 -14.41
N ASP A 48 2.06 -10.82 -14.62
CA ASP A 48 1.40 -10.17 -15.77
C ASP A 48 -0.04 -10.65 -16.02
N GLY A 49 -0.82 -10.89 -14.97
CA GLY A 49 -2.25 -11.19 -15.14
C GLY A 49 -3.02 -11.64 -13.92
N PHE A 50 -2.35 -11.86 -12.78
CA PHE A 50 -3.00 -12.29 -11.55
C PHE A 50 -3.13 -11.12 -10.57
N LEU A 51 -4.37 -10.74 -10.26
CA LEU A 51 -4.65 -9.63 -9.35
C LEU A 51 -5.04 -10.16 -7.97
N CYS A 52 -4.27 -9.76 -6.95
CA CYS A 52 -4.64 -10.01 -5.55
C CYS A 52 -5.19 -8.75 -4.88
N PRO A 53 -6.33 -8.86 -4.16
CA PRO A 53 -6.93 -7.72 -3.51
C PRO A 53 -6.11 -7.29 -2.30
N ILE A 54 -6.00 -5.97 -2.12
CA ILE A 54 -5.47 -5.32 -0.93
C ILE A 54 -6.62 -5.18 0.06
N VAL A 55 -6.49 -5.77 1.25
CA VAL A 55 -7.55 -5.75 2.28
C VAL A 55 -7.09 -4.87 3.43
N GLY A 56 -7.64 -3.67 3.52
CA GLY A 56 -7.20 -2.67 4.49
C GLY A 56 -5.84 -2.10 4.10
N GLN A 57 -4.80 -2.41 4.88
CA GLN A 57 -3.41 -2.02 4.59
C GLN A 57 -2.52 -3.22 4.28
N ASP A 58 -3.09 -4.43 4.27
CA ASP A 58 -2.37 -5.66 4.02
C ASP A 58 -2.52 -6.06 2.56
N ILE A 59 -1.38 -6.17 1.86
CA ILE A 59 -1.33 -6.68 0.50
C ILE A 59 -1.41 -8.21 0.58
N ASN A 60 -2.44 -8.79 -0.04
CA ASN A 60 -2.46 -10.23 -0.21
C ASN A 60 -1.48 -10.64 -1.31
N LEU A 61 -0.73 -11.71 -1.05
CA LEU A 61 0.28 -12.22 -1.97
C LEU A 61 -0.25 -13.44 -2.72
N LYS A 62 0.32 -13.70 -3.90
CA LYS A 62 0.01 -14.88 -4.69
C LYS A 62 0.79 -16.10 -4.17
N CYS A 63 0.10 -17.23 -4.06
CA CYS A 63 0.70 -18.56 -3.86
C CYS A 63 -0.04 -19.56 -4.74
N GLY A 64 0.62 -20.05 -5.79
CA GLY A 64 -0.06 -20.84 -6.81
C GLY A 64 -1.18 -20.02 -7.48
N GLU A 65 -2.42 -20.50 -7.40
CA GLU A 65 -3.61 -19.83 -7.96
C GLU A 65 -4.44 -19.05 -6.93
N ALA A 66 -3.94 -18.88 -5.71
CA ALA A 66 -4.67 -18.24 -4.61
C ALA A 66 -3.95 -16.98 -4.11
N CYS A 67 -4.74 -16.03 -3.61
CA CYS A 67 -4.25 -14.90 -2.84
C CYS A 67 -4.35 -15.21 -1.35
N TYR A 68 -3.33 -14.85 -0.56
CA TYR A 68 -3.31 -15.09 0.88
C TYR A 68 -2.75 -13.91 1.67
N SER A 69 -3.16 -13.84 2.93
CA SER A 69 -2.59 -12.88 3.88
C SER A 69 -1.36 -13.49 4.56
N VAL A 70 -0.23 -12.79 4.45
CA VAL A 70 1.05 -13.16 5.10
C VAL A 70 0.99 -13.20 6.64
N SER A 71 -0.08 -12.66 7.23
CA SER A 71 -0.31 -12.73 8.67
C SER A 71 -0.87 -14.08 9.12
N GLN A 72 -1.51 -14.82 8.20
CA GLN A 72 -2.24 -16.06 8.51
C GLN A 72 -1.65 -17.29 7.81
N PHE A 73 -1.04 -17.11 6.64
CA PHE A 73 -0.52 -18.19 5.81
C PHE A 73 0.87 -17.84 5.28
N GLY A 74 1.70 -18.85 5.05
CA GLY A 74 2.91 -18.79 4.25
C GLY A 74 2.74 -19.58 2.95
N CYS A 75 3.60 -19.35 1.97
CA CYS A 75 3.66 -20.12 0.74
C CYS A 75 4.90 -21.01 0.76
N SER A 76 4.72 -22.32 0.58
CA SER A 76 5.80 -23.30 0.47
C SER A 76 5.60 -24.08 -0.83
N ASN A 77 6.53 -23.94 -1.79
CA ASN A 77 6.46 -24.60 -3.09
C ASN A 77 5.05 -24.50 -3.73
N THR A 78 4.51 -23.29 -3.86
CA THR A 78 3.16 -23.00 -4.39
C THR A 78 1.97 -23.50 -3.56
N THR A 79 2.21 -24.09 -2.38
CA THR A 79 1.18 -24.57 -1.46
C THR A 79 1.03 -23.63 -0.26
N LEU A 80 -0.21 -23.25 0.06
CA LEU A 80 -0.52 -22.45 1.25
C LEU A 80 -0.41 -23.29 2.52
N VAL A 81 0.33 -22.76 3.50
CA VAL A 81 0.54 -23.40 4.81
C VAL A 81 0.12 -22.42 5.92
N PRO A 82 -0.76 -22.80 6.87
CA PRO A 82 -1.17 -21.92 7.95
C PRO A 82 -0.02 -21.59 8.91
N ILE A 83 0.22 -20.31 9.19
CA ILE A 83 1.28 -19.86 10.11
C ILE A 83 0.99 -20.30 11.55
N ALA A 84 -0.27 -20.43 11.95
CA ALA A 84 -0.62 -20.91 13.29
C ALA A 84 -0.09 -22.33 13.60
N GLN A 85 0.25 -23.12 12.56
CA GLN A 85 0.83 -24.45 12.69
C GLN A 85 2.37 -24.44 12.59
N ILE A 86 2.94 -23.29 12.22
CA ILE A 86 4.36 -23.04 12.03
C ILE A 86 4.86 -22.45 13.35
N GLY A 87 5.40 -23.30 14.23
CA GLY A 87 5.98 -22.85 15.49
C GLY A 87 7.12 -21.84 15.27
N PRO A 88 7.51 -21.05 16.29
CA PRO A 88 8.63 -20.12 16.16
C PRO A 88 9.90 -20.85 15.71
N GLY A 89 10.54 -20.34 14.65
CA GLY A 89 11.74 -20.94 14.05
C GLY A 89 11.46 -22.07 13.06
N THR A 90 10.20 -22.36 12.73
CA THR A 90 9.88 -23.27 11.63
C THR A 90 10.22 -22.60 10.31
N LEU A 91 11.09 -23.22 9.54
CA LEU A 91 11.49 -22.75 8.21
C LEU A 91 10.59 -23.37 7.15
N LEU A 92 10.16 -22.56 6.18
CA LEU A 92 9.44 -23.01 4.99
C LEU A 92 10.43 -23.24 3.84
N ALA A 93 10.03 -24.09 2.90
CA ALA A 93 10.82 -24.35 1.69
C ALA A 93 10.46 -23.35 0.58
N CYS A 94 11.49 -22.78 -0.03
CA CYS A 94 11.45 -22.04 -1.28
C CYS A 94 12.53 -22.66 -2.17
N ASP A 95 12.12 -23.59 -3.03
CA ASP A 95 12.98 -24.41 -3.87
C ASP A 95 13.99 -25.22 -3.03
N ASP A 96 15.28 -24.99 -3.23
CA ASP A 96 16.38 -25.61 -2.49
C ASP A 96 16.75 -24.87 -1.19
N GLN A 97 16.06 -23.77 -0.89
CA GLN A 97 16.32 -22.92 0.27
C GLN A 97 15.25 -23.06 1.36
N GLN A 98 15.67 -22.87 2.61
CA GLN A 98 14.79 -22.75 3.76
C GLN A 98 14.77 -21.30 4.24
N PHE A 99 13.59 -20.75 4.52
CA PHE A 99 13.44 -19.36 4.95
C PHE A 99 12.50 -19.23 6.14
N ASP A 100 12.71 -18.17 6.92
CA ASP A 100 11.79 -17.77 7.98
C ASP A 100 10.64 -16.96 7.35
N PRO A 101 9.38 -17.46 7.39
CA PRO A 101 8.24 -16.75 6.81
C PRO A 101 7.90 -15.44 7.53
N SER A 102 8.53 -15.15 8.67
CA SER A 102 8.44 -13.86 9.34
C SER A 102 9.41 -12.81 8.78
N GLN A 103 10.40 -13.21 7.99
CA GLN A 103 11.45 -12.36 7.43
C GLN A 103 11.45 -12.30 5.90
N TYR A 104 10.97 -13.35 5.24
CA TYR A 104 10.92 -13.43 3.78
C TYR A 104 9.57 -13.95 3.28
N VAL A 105 9.28 -13.64 2.02
CA VAL A 105 8.24 -14.26 1.21
C VAL A 105 8.90 -14.99 0.05
N CYS A 106 8.39 -16.18 -0.28
CA CYS A 106 8.77 -16.95 -1.45
C CYS A 106 7.79 -16.68 -2.61
N TYR A 107 8.31 -16.24 -3.75
CA TYR A 107 7.58 -16.08 -5.02
C TYR A 107 7.94 -17.22 -5.97
N ASP A 108 6.92 -17.75 -6.65
CA ASP A 108 7.04 -18.79 -7.70
C ASP A 108 7.77 -20.07 -7.28
N GLY A 109 7.96 -20.24 -5.97
CA GLY A 109 8.72 -21.35 -5.41
C GLY A 109 10.21 -21.14 -5.41
N GLU A 110 10.79 -20.13 -6.07
CA GLU A 110 12.25 -20.02 -6.30
C GLU A 110 12.87 -18.68 -5.89
N PHE A 111 12.05 -17.64 -5.63
CA PHE A 111 12.56 -16.29 -5.41
C PHE A 111 12.18 -15.74 -4.03
N LEU A 112 13.18 -15.46 -3.19
CA LEU A 112 12.97 -14.93 -1.84
C LEU A 112 13.07 -13.41 -1.82
N CYS A 113 12.02 -12.78 -1.30
CA CYS A 113 11.96 -11.34 -1.06
C CYS A 113 11.85 -11.03 0.43
N PRO A 114 12.67 -10.10 0.97
CA PRO A 114 12.60 -9.73 2.37
C PRO A 114 11.38 -8.83 2.66
N PHE A 115 10.84 -8.88 3.88
CA PHE A 115 9.95 -7.81 4.34
C PHE A 115 10.74 -6.52 4.56
N VAL A 116 10.18 -5.38 4.13
CA VAL A 116 10.69 -4.05 4.48
C VAL A 116 9.81 -3.41 5.55
N CYS A 117 10.40 -2.55 6.37
CA CYS A 117 9.64 -1.79 7.34
C CYS A 117 9.00 -0.58 6.68
N ARG A 118 7.78 -0.28 7.11
CA ARG A 118 6.96 0.81 6.54
C ARG A 118 7.63 2.18 6.62
N ASP A 119 8.50 2.37 7.61
CA ASP A 119 9.29 3.58 7.88
C ASP A 119 10.67 3.57 7.20
N GLY A 120 11.00 2.53 6.43
CA GLY A 120 12.32 2.34 5.84
C GLY A 120 13.42 2.03 6.84
N LEU A 121 13.09 1.79 8.12
CA LEU A 121 14.07 1.36 9.11
C LEU A 121 14.48 -0.10 8.86
N ARG A 122 15.74 -0.43 9.17
CA ARG A 122 16.31 -1.78 8.93
C ARG A 122 15.74 -2.88 9.81
N SER A 123 14.86 -2.57 10.78
CA SER A 123 14.42 -3.55 11.75
C SER A 123 13.01 -3.29 12.27
N CYS A 124 12.09 -4.15 11.87
CA CYS A 124 10.72 -4.18 12.35
C CYS A 124 10.72 -4.91 13.70
N LEU A 125 11.40 -4.33 14.69
CA LEU A 125 11.60 -4.93 16.02
C LEU A 125 10.30 -5.09 16.79
N THR A 126 9.22 -4.43 16.37
CA THR A 126 7.94 -4.36 17.06
C THR A 126 6.77 -4.81 16.18
N GLY A 127 6.75 -6.10 15.86
CA GLY A 127 5.52 -6.80 15.44
C GLY A 127 5.28 -6.90 13.93
N VAL A 128 4.43 -7.87 13.59
CA VAL A 128 4.04 -8.24 12.21
C VAL A 128 3.39 -7.06 11.48
N SER A 129 2.71 -6.18 12.22
CA SER A 129 1.91 -5.06 11.69
C SER A 129 2.72 -3.95 11.02
N ASN A 130 4.04 -3.89 11.24
CA ASN A 130 4.92 -2.87 10.66
C ASN A 130 5.72 -3.38 9.45
N ARG A 131 5.48 -4.62 9.03
CA ARG A 131 6.16 -5.25 7.90
C ARG A 131 5.32 -5.11 6.65
N ASN A 132 5.93 -4.63 5.58
CA ASN A 132 5.33 -4.65 4.26
C ASN A 132 6.10 -5.68 3.41
N PRO A 133 5.42 -6.68 2.82
CA PRO A 133 6.11 -7.58 1.89
C PRO A 133 6.65 -6.78 0.71
N THR A 134 7.91 -7.01 0.36
CA THR A 134 8.39 -6.54 -0.95
C THR A 134 7.79 -7.44 -2.03
N LEU A 135 7.50 -6.84 -3.17
CA LEU A 135 7.01 -7.55 -4.35
C LEU A 135 8.17 -7.87 -5.28
N ARG A 136 8.02 -8.93 -6.08
CA ARG A 136 8.98 -9.29 -7.13
C ARG A 136 8.72 -8.47 -8.39
N CYS A 137 9.79 -8.01 -9.03
CA CYS A 137 9.79 -7.43 -10.38
C CYS A 137 11.02 -7.95 -11.12
N GLY A 138 10.83 -8.84 -12.08
CA GLY A 138 11.94 -9.62 -12.66
C GLY A 138 12.78 -10.30 -11.59
N ASP A 139 14.06 -9.95 -11.52
CA ASP A 139 15.04 -10.50 -10.56
C ASP A 139 15.25 -9.61 -9.33
N ALA A 140 14.40 -8.61 -9.10
CA ALA A 140 14.51 -7.67 -8.00
C ALA A 140 13.30 -7.71 -7.07
N CYS A 141 13.53 -7.44 -5.79
CA CYS A 141 12.48 -7.12 -4.82
C CYS A 141 12.31 -5.61 -4.73
N TYR A 142 11.08 -5.13 -4.72
CA TYR A 142 10.78 -3.70 -4.59
C TYR A 142 9.73 -3.43 -3.53
N ASP A 143 9.77 -2.22 -2.98
CA ASP A 143 8.76 -1.69 -2.08
C ASP A 143 7.59 -1.13 -2.91
N PRO A 144 6.40 -1.75 -2.89
CA PRO A 144 5.26 -1.28 -3.68
C PRO A 144 4.74 0.09 -3.24
N ALA A 145 5.18 0.61 -2.08
CA ALA A 145 4.87 1.98 -1.67
C ALA A 145 5.73 3.04 -2.39
N LYS A 146 6.82 2.63 -3.06
CA LYS A 146 7.79 3.54 -3.70
C LYS A 146 7.96 3.28 -5.19
N PHE A 147 7.75 2.04 -5.62
CA PHE A 147 7.95 1.64 -7.00
C PHE A 147 6.73 0.88 -7.51
N SER A 148 6.56 0.90 -8.82
CA SER A 148 5.64 0.06 -9.57
C SER A 148 6.47 -0.84 -10.48
N CYS A 149 5.97 -2.04 -10.74
CA CYS A 149 6.57 -2.94 -11.71
C CYS A 149 5.64 -3.09 -12.92
N THR A 150 6.18 -3.01 -14.13
CA THR A 150 5.43 -3.28 -15.36
C THR A 150 6.37 -3.94 -16.37
N ASN A 151 6.03 -5.14 -16.85
CA ASN A 151 6.90 -5.94 -17.74
C ASN A 151 8.34 -6.06 -17.20
N ASP A 152 8.46 -6.52 -15.95
CA ASP A 152 9.75 -6.66 -15.22
C ASP A 152 10.58 -5.37 -15.11
N THR A 153 9.99 -4.21 -15.40
CA THR A 153 10.66 -2.91 -15.33
C THR A 153 10.12 -2.14 -14.14
N LEU A 154 11.02 -1.77 -13.23
CA LEU A 154 10.70 -0.90 -12.10
C LEU A 154 10.59 0.55 -12.55
N ALA A 155 9.48 1.18 -12.23
CA ALA A 155 9.28 2.61 -12.34
C ALA A 155 9.05 3.18 -10.93
N SER A 156 9.73 4.28 -10.59
CA SER A 156 9.40 5.02 -9.36
C SER A 156 7.95 5.46 -9.46
N LEU A 157 7.18 5.21 -8.40
CA LEU A 157 5.90 5.89 -8.28
C LEU A 157 6.19 7.40 -8.23
N PRO A 158 5.34 8.23 -8.87
CA PRO A 158 5.43 9.66 -8.66
C PRO A 158 5.35 9.90 -7.16
N ALA A 159 6.27 10.71 -6.63
CA ALA A 159 6.16 11.12 -5.24
C ALA A 159 4.74 11.67 -5.04
N PRO A 160 4.01 11.28 -3.98
CA PRO A 160 2.72 11.87 -3.71
C PRO A 160 2.88 13.39 -3.75
N ASP A 161 1.92 14.11 -4.32
CA ASP A 161 1.92 15.58 -4.30
C ASP A 161 2.04 16.03 -2.85
N CYS A 162 3.27 16.30 -2.45
CA CYS A 162 3.66 16.51 -1.08
C CYS A 162 4.27 17.89 -0.98
N VAL A 163 3.99 18.52 0.13
CA VAL A 163 4.43 19.88 0.38
C VAL A 163 5.89 19.80 0.81
N GLY A 164 6.77 20.36 -0.02
CA GLY A 164 8.21 20.44 0.24
C GLY A 164 8.54 21.32 1.44
N LEU A 165 9.84 21.42 1.77
CA LEU A 165 10.32 22.25 2.88
C LEU A 165 9.80 23.69 2.76
N ASP A 166 9.34 24.26 3.88
CA ASP A 166 8.69 25.57 3.99
C ASP A 166 7.32 25.72 3.29
N GLY A 167 6.86 24.70 2.57
CA GLY A 167 5.56 24.74 1.93
C GLY A 167 4.42 24.70 2.96
N SER A 168 3.28 25.29 2.58
CA SER A 168 2.08 25.32 3.40
C SER A 168 1.29 24.02 3.25
N ASN A 169 1.04 23.31 4.34
CA ASN A 169 0.38 22.00 4.31
C ASN A 169 -1.13 22.08 4.61
N GLU A 170 -1.75 23.22 4.29
CA GLU A 170 -3.19 23.46 4.55
C GLU A 170 -4.09 22.53 3.72
N GLU A 171 -3.58 22.00 2.60
CA GLU A 171 -4.31 21.10 1.70
C GLU A 171 -3.57 19.77 1.40
N GLY A 172 -2.42 19.51 2.04
CA GLY A 172 -1.58 18.37 1.68
C GLY A 172 -0.70 17.83 2.82
N SER A 173 -0.13 16.64 2.60
CA SER A 173 0.83 16.03 3.53
C SER A 173 2.24 16.54 3.23
N CYS A 174 3.05 16.73 4.27
CA CYS A 174 4.47 17.01 4.09
C CYS A 174 5.18 15.84 3.42
N CYS A 175 6.19 16.14 2.59
CA CYS A 175 6.99 15.10 1.98
C CYS A 175 7.64 14.20 3.04
N PRO A 176 7.87 12.90 2.73
CA PRO A 176 8.56 11.99 3.64
C PRO A 176 9.87 12.61 4.16
N GLY A 177 10.07 12.56 5.48
CA GLY A 177 11.21 13.20 6.15
C GLY A 177 10.94 14.60 6.70
N LEU A 178 9.82 15.23 6.35
CA LEU A 178 9.42 16.54 6.88
C LEU A 178 8.29 16.41 7.91
N LEU A 179 8.34 17.25 8.94
CA LEU A 179 7.31 17.36 9.97
C LEU A 179 6.30 18.46 9.62
N SER A 180 5.02 18.17 9.83
CA SER A 180 3.94 19.15 9.76
C SER A 180 3.85 19.94 11.07
N ILE A 181 4.37 21.17 11.10
CA ILE A 181 4.36 22.04 12.27
C ILE A 181 3.81 23.42 11.89
N ALA A 182 2.74 23.85 12.56
CA ALA A 182 2.09 25.14 12.36
C ALA A 182 1.75 25.44 10.88
N SER A 183 1.07 24.50 10.24
CA SER A 183 0.68 24.56 8.82
C SER A 183 1.86 24.60 7.83
N LYS A 184 3.09 24.26 8.26
CA LYS A 184 4.28 24.24 7.41
C LYS A 184 5.04 22.93 7.52
N CYS A 185 5.66 22.54 6.42
CA CYS A 185 6.60 21.42 6.39
C CYS A 185 7.99 21.89 6.79
N ARG A 186 8.54 21.30 7.85
CA ARG A 186 9.83 21.63 8.42
C ARG A 186 10.72 20.40 8.45
N ASP A 187 12.03 20.61 8.36
CA ASP A 187 12.99 19.52 8.59
C ASP A 187 13.04 19.22 10.09
N PHE A 188 13.24 17.96 10.46
CA PHE A 188 13.51 17.59 11.85
C PHE A 188 14.77 18.31 12.36
N CYS A 189 15.76 18.51 11.50
CA CYS A 189 17.02 19.15 11.82
C CYS A 189 16.88 20.63 12.22
N ASP A 190 15.79 21.30 11.86
CA ASP A 190 15.54 22.70 12.28
C ASP A 190 15.26 22.81 13.79
N PHE A 191 14.79 21.73 14.41
CA PHE A 191 14.45 21.68 15.83
C PHE A 191 15.54 21.02 16.66
N GLU A 192 16.21 20.00 16.10
CA GLU A 192 17.28 19.29 16.79
C GLU A 192 18.55 19.19 15.92
N PRO A 193 19.31 20.29 15.77
CA PRO A 193 20.46 20.36 14.87
C PRO A 193 21.56 19.34 15.23
N SER A 194 21.65 18.96 16.51
CA SER A 194 22.61 18.00 17.03
C SER A 194 22.32 16.55 16.61
N ALA A 195 21.09 16.24 16.17
CA ALA A 195 20.70 14.90 15.73
C ALA A 195 21.05 14.63 14.26
N CYS A 196 21.41 15.66 13.50
CA CYS A 196 21.68 15.54 12.07
C CYS A 196 23.19 15.59 11.81
N THR A 197 23.72 14.48 11.27
CA THR A 197 25.10 14.48 10.76
C THR A 197 25.09 15.06 9.34
N PRO A 198 26.01 16.00 9.01
CA PRO A 198 26.09 16.53 7.66
C PRO A 198 26.40 15.39 6.69
N VAL A 199 25.56 15.22 5.68
CA VAL A 199 25.83 14.30 4.57
C VAL A 199 27.07 14.83 3.84
N PRO A 200 28.17 14.06 3.74
CA PRO A 200 29.32 14.48 2.94
C PRO A 200 28.89 14.60 1.48
N GLY A 201 29.08 15.79 0.91
CA GLY A 201 28.80 16.09 -0.50
C GLY A 201 29.83 15.54 -1.46
#